data_AF-A0AAU3YTS8-F1
#
_entry.id   AF-A0AAU3YTS8-F1
#
_cell.length_a   1.000
_cell.length_b   1.000
_cell.length_c   1.000
_cell.angle_alpha   90.00
_cell.angle_beta   90.00
_cell.angle_gamma   90.00
#
_symmetry.space_group_name_H-M   'P 1'
#
loop_
_entity.id
_entity.type
_entity.pdbx_description
1 polymer ?
#
loop_
_entity_poly.entity_id
_entity_poly.type
_entity_poly.pdbx_seq_one_letter_code
_entity_poly.pdbx_strand_id
1 'polypeptide(L)'
;MAVLSTVWLVTRGEDPGARVAADELTGRDFAEQRWIEDEYNGDEGQARLRWDETGELIDDALPDDFQSTGWAVTEEPVIRPAAPR
;
A
#
# COMPACT_ATOMS: atom_id res chain seq x y z
N MET A 1 22.21 14.96 -15.26
CA MET A 1 22.42 14.20 -14.01
C MET A 1 21.06 13.90 -13.43
N ALA A 2 20.66 12.63 -13.34
CA ALA A 2 19.44 12.27 -12.62
C ALA A 2 19.69 12.39 -11.10
N VAL A 3 18.68 12.79 -10.35
CA VAL A 3 18.71 12.82 -8.87
C VAL A 3 17.96 11.59 -8.39
N LEU A 4 18.56 10.83 -7.47
CA LEU A 4 17.88 9.77 -6.74
C LEU A 4 16.94 10.43 -5.72
N SER A 5 15.64 10.17 -5.86
CA SER A 5 14.58 10.56 -4.92
C SER A 5 13.84 9.30 -4.52
N THR A 6 13.35 9.19 -3.30
CA THR A 6 12.46 8.10 -2.91
C THR A 6 11.00 8.52 -3.04
N VAL A 7 10.12 7.53 -3.21
CA VAL A 7 8.66 7.66 -3.14
C VAL A 7 8.09 6.47 -2.38
N TRP A 8 6.89 6.61 -1.84
CA TRP A 8 6.15 5.48 -1.28
C TRP A 8 5.28 4.87 -2.37
N LEU A 9 5.44 3.57 -2.60
CA LEU A 9 4.72 2.83 -3.60
C LEU A 9 3.72 1.90 -2.93
N VAL A 10 2.45 2.05 -3.30
CA VAL A 10 1.36 1.17 -2.88
C VAL A 10 1.09 0.17 -4.01
N THR A 11 1.07 -1.12 -3.70
CA THR A 11 0.87 -2.21 -4.64
C THR A 11 -0.18 -3.20 -4.12
N ARG A 12 -0.78 -3.99 -5.00
CA ARG A 12 -1.71 -5.08 -4.64
C ARG A 12 -1.36 -6.33 -5.44
N GLY A 13 -0.74 -7.34 -4.81
CA GLY A 13 -0.43 -8.63 -5.41
C GLY A 13 0.21 -8.52 -6.80
N GLU A 14 -0.38 -9.19 -7.78
CA GLU A 14 0.05 -9.15 -9.20
C GLU A 14 -0.59 -8.01 -10.02
N ASP A 15 -1.35 -7.11 -9.39
CA ASP A 15 -2.07 -6.05 -10.07
C ASP A 15 -1.08 -5.01 -10.64
N PRO A 16 -1.10 -4.71 -11.96
CA PRO A 16 -0.16 -3.76 -12.57
C PRO A 16 -0.37 -2.30 -12.13
N GLY A 17 -1.39 -2.00 -11.33
CA GLY A 17 -1.75 -0.67 -10.87
C GLY A 17 -1.03 -0.21 -9.60
N ALA A 18 0.30 -0.08 -9.63
CA ALA A 18 1.03 0.54 -8.51
C ALA A 18 0.68 2.04 -8.40
N ARG A 19 0.40 2.52 -7.18
CA ARG A 19 0.07 3.92 -6.88
C ARG A 19 1.19 4.57 -6.08
N VAL A 20 1.60 5.76 -6.49
CA VAL A 20 2.55 6.58 -5.73
C VAL A 20 1.82 7.35 -4.63
N ALA A 21 2.36 7.31 -3.40
CA ALA A 21 1.92 8.09 -2.25
C ALA A 21 2.98 9.13 -1.84
N ALA A 22 2.53 10.21 -1.19
CA ALA A 22 3.40 11.28 -0.72
C ALA A 22 4.26 10.85 0.47
N ASP A 23 3.70 10.02 1.36
CA ASP A 23 4.31 9.43 2.53
C ASP A 23 3.70 8.04 2.79
N GLU A 24 4.32 7.29 3.69
CA GLU A 24 3.91 5.94 4.08
C GLU A 24 2.47 5.90 4.58
N LEU A 25 2.12 6.83 5.49
CA LEU A 25 0.81 6.88 6.13
C LEU A 25 -0.31 7.04 5.09
N THR A 26 -0.13 7.97 4.15
CA THR A 26 -1.05 8.17 3.03
C THR A 26 -1.20 6.91 2.17
N GLY A 27 -0.11 6.16 1.99
CA GLY A 27 -0.13 4.90 1.25
C GLY A 27 -0.90 3.81 1.99
N ARG A 28 -0.68 3.70 3.30
CA ARG A 28 -1.37 2.75 4.17
C ARG A 28 -2.87 3.04 4.27
N ASP A 29 -3.25 4.28 4.53
CA ASP A 29 -4.66 4.72 4.58
C ASP A 29 -5.39 4.38 3.29
N PHE A 30 -4.75 4.57 2.13
CA PHE A 30 -5.33 4.21 0.83
C PHE A 30 -5.56 2.71 0.71
N ALA A 31 -4.57 1.89 1.05
CA ALA A 31 -4.68 0.43 0.97
C ALA A 31 -5.79 -0.11 1.89
N GLU A 32 -5.85 0.38 3.13
CA GLU A 32 -6.87 0.00 4.10
C GLU A 32 -8.28 0.35 3.60
N GLN A 33 -8.50 1.60 3.17
CA GLN A 33 -9.79 2.02 2.63
C GLN A 33 -10.22 1.18 1.44
N ARG A 34 -9.31 0.94 0.49
CA ARG A 34 -9.61 0.13 -0.71
C ARG A 34 -9.94 -1.31 -0.36
N TRP A 35 -9.25 -1.90 0.62
CA TRP A 35 -9.57 -3.24 1.09
C TRP A 35 -10.96 -3.29 1.74
N ILE A 36 -11.28 -2.36 2.64
CA ILE A 36 -12.59 -2.29 3.30
C ILE A 36 -13.73 -2.07 2.30
N GLU A 37 -13.52 -1.18 1.32
CA GLU A 37 -14.46 -0.94 0.22
C GLU A 37 -14.71 -2.20 -0.62
N ASP A 38 -13.64 -2.90 -1.00
CA ASP A 38 -13.70 -4.04 -1.91
C ASP A 38 -14.23 -5.31 -1.22
N GLU A 39 -13.80 -5.61 0.01
CA GLU A 39 -14.10 -6.86 0.72
C GLU A 39 -15.33 -6.75 1.63
N TYR A 40 -15.47 -5.63 2.33
CA TYR A 40 -16.53 -5.41 3.33
C TYR A 40 -17.60 -4.41 2.87
N ASN A 41 -17.62 -4.06 1.58
CA ASN A 41 -18.55 -3.07 1.01
C ASN A 41 -18.52 -1.72 1.76
N GLY A 42 -17.37 -1.34 2.31
CA GLY A 42 -17.19 -0.09 3.06
C GLY A 42 -17.53 -0.18 4.56
N ASP A 43 -17.84 -1.36 5.11
CA ASP A 43 -18.10 -1.54 6.54
C ASP A 43 -16.79 -1.75 7.34
N GLU A 44 -16.23 -0.66 7.86
CA GLU A 44 -15.02 -0.66 8.69
C GLU A 44 -15.15 -1.54 9.95
N GLY A 45 -16.36 -1.81 10.44
CA GLY A 45 -16.57 -2.60 11.66
C GLY A 45 -16.27 -4.09 11.49
N GLN A 46 -16.11 -4.56 10.26
CA GLN A 46 -15.86 -5.98 9.95
C GLN A 46 -14.37 -6.30 9.76
N ALA A 47 -13.55 -5.30 9.41
CA ALA A 47 -12.14 -5.48 9.17
C ALA A 47 -11.32 -5.43 10.47
N ARG A 48 -10.24 -6.21 10.55
CA ARG A 48 -9.25 -6.11 11.66
C ARG A 48 -7.87 -5.97 11.07
N LEU A 49 -7.59 -4.76 10.60
CA LEU A 49 -6.40 -4.48 9.81
C LEU A 49 -5.16 -4.23 10.66
N ARG A 50 -4.05 -4.78 10.20
CA ARG A 50 -2.72 -4.61 10.79
C ARG A 50 -1.66 -4.60 9.69
N TRP A 51 -0.68 -3.71 9.82
CA TRP A 51 0.53 -3.75 8.99
C TRP A 51 1.60 -4.59 9.66
N ASP A 52 2.29 -5.40 8.88
CA ASP A 52 3.46 -6.14 9.36
C ASP A 52 4.77 -5.34 9.18
N GLU A 53 5.89 -5.97 9.53
CA GLU A 53 7.22 -5.36 9.42
C GLU A 53 7.73 -5.25 7.98
N THR A 54 7.11 -5.96 7.04
CA THR A 54 7.46 -5.93 5.62
C THR A 54 6.71 -4.84 4.86
N GLY A 55 5.73 -4.20 5.51
CA GLY A 55 4.86 -3.22 4.89
C GLY A 55 3.70 -3.87 4.15
N GLU A 56 3.33 -5.10 4.50
CA GLU A 56 2.13 -5.79 4.01
C GLU A 56 0.94 -5.53 4.93
N LEU A 57 -0.23 -5.33 4.33
CA LEU A 57 -1.50 -5.22 5.03
C LEU A 57 -2.11 -6.61 5.26
N ILE A 58 -2.41 -6.89 6.51
CA ILE A 58 -2.98 -8.14 7.00
C ILE A 58 -4.36 -7.86 7.59
N ASP A 59 -5.31 -8.76 7.36
CA ASP A 59 -6.63 -8.74 7.97
C ASP A 59 -6.83 -9.90 8.94
N ASP A 60 -6.72 -9.60 10.24
CA ASP A 60 -6.89 -10.57 11.33
C ASP A 60 -8.37 -10.98 11.52
N ALA A 61 -9.32 -10.43 10.74
CA ALA A 61 -10.70 -10.90 10.70
C ALA A 61 -10.84 -12.17 9.86
N LEU A 62 -9.89 -12.42 8.94
CA LEU A 62 -9.83 -13.62 8.12
C LEU A 62 -9.14 -14.77 8.87
N PRO A 63 -9.44 -16.03 8.50
CA PRO A 63 -8.69 -17.19 9.00
C PRO A 63 -7.20 -17.08 8.64
N ASP A 64 -6.31 -17.60 9.49
CA ASP A 64 -4.84 -17.50 9.37
C ASP A 64 -4.29 -17.79 7.96
N ASP A 65 -4.86 -18.76 7.24
CA ASP A 65 -4.45 -19.13 5.88
C ASP A 65 -4.76 -18.06 4.79
N PHE A 66 -5.55 -17.04 5.12
CA PHE A 66 -6.07 -16.03 4.20
C PHE A 66 -5.86 -14.58 4.66
N GLN A 67 -5.08 -14.34 5.73
CA GLN A 67 -4.96 -13.00 6.31
C GLN A 67 -4.22 -12.01 5.42
N SER A 68 -3.43 -12.48 4.44
CA SER A 68 -2.79 -11.61 3.46
C SER A 68 -3.85 -10.94 2.58
N THR A 69 -3.90 -9.61 2.62
CA THR A 69 -4.78 -8.82 1.72
C THR A 69 -4.16 -8.63 0.33
N GLY A 70 -2.88 -9.00 0.18
CA GLY A 70 -2.06 -8.73 -0.99
C GLY A 70 -1.65 -7.27 -1.16
N TRP A 71 -2.09 -6.35 -0.30
CA TRP A 71 -1.66 -4.95 -0.36
C TRP A 71 -0.33 -4.75 0.35
N ALA A 72 0.57 -3.99 -0.28
CA ALA A 72 1.87 -3.63 0.30
C ALA A 72 2.24 -2.17 0.03
N VAL A 73 2.94 -1.56 0.97
CA VAL A 73 3.47 -0.18 0.90
C VAL A 73 4.97 -0.21 1.15
N THR A 74 5.77 0.13 0.14
CA THR A 74 7.24 0.11 0.22
C THR A 74 7.85 1.46 -0.19
N GLU A 75 9.00 1.79 0.38
CA GLU A 75 9.80 2.92 -0.09
C GLU A 75 10.65 2.49 -1.29
N GLU A 76 10.46 3.16 -2.44
CA GLU A 76 11.13 2.82 -3.69
C GLU A 76 11.96 3.99 -4.24
N PRO A 77 13.20 3.74 -4.70
CA PRO A 77 14.01 4.74 -5.37
C PRO A 77 13.49 5.02 -6.78
N VAL A 78 13.31 6.29 -7.13
CA VAL A 78 12.92 6.73 -8.47
C VAL A 78 13.97 7.61 -9.13
N ILE A 79 14.13 7.42 -10.43
CA ILE A 79 14.99 8.24 -11.28
C ILE A 79 14.15 9.41 -11.79
N ARG A 80 14.43 10.63 -11.31
CA ARG A 80 13.80 11.85 -11.82
C ARG A 80 14.74 12.58 -12.79
N PRO A 81 14.23 13.12 -13.92
CA PRO A 81 15.04 13.99 -14.77
C PRO A 81 15.47 15.24 -13.99
N ALA A 82 16.69 15.73 -14.26
CA ALA A 82 17.17 16.96 -13.65
C ALA A 82 16.19 18.10 -13.96
N ALA A 83 15.74 18.83 -12.95
CA ALA A 83 14.96 20.03 -13.19
C ALA A 83 15.77 20.98 -14.12
N PRO A 84 15.18 21.54 -15.18
CA PRO A 84 15.86 22.55 -15.97
C PRO A 84 16.20 23.73 -15.06
N ARG A 85 17.48 24.13 -15.09
CA ARG A 85 18.00 25.30 -14.36
C ARG A 85 17.49 26.59 -14.97
#